data_AF-A0A831UMI7-F1
#
_entry.id   AF-A0A831UMI7-F1
#
_cell.length_a   1.000
_cell.length_b   1.000
_cell.length_c   1.000
_cell.angle_alpha   90.00
_cell.angle_beta   90.00
_cell.angle_gamma   90.00
#
_symmetry.space_group_name_H-M   'P 1'
#
loop_
_entity.id
_entity.type
_entity.pdbx_description
1 polymer ?
#
loop_
_entity_poly.entity_id
_entity_poly.type
_entity_poly.pdbx_seq_one_letter_code
_entity_poly.pdbx_strand_id
1 'polypeptide(L)'
;VLWMTCMVNSENRDTAIRDALAWFNEARDKGYLVGGGQQIGWWKGRGGFVDYTNPDAMRWWRGMQQQVFDWGIDGWKLDGCATLMRGSIGFVPVLYHQAHSGIITTRQYMSRYYRSEYRHGLTQNPEFICLSRSIDRPYTHPEGFAPIDAAAVTWVGDNCHTWAEEEEGICEALTDILHAARLGYCVIGSDVGGYHGGSHIPANLYIRWAQFSTFCGLFLNGGHGERAMWKRTQQELEVIRRFSWLHTELVPYMYSHVVACHKGGPPLMRPLDEGPYHYLFGDDFLVAPIYQDSLTHTVHLPKGRWRYLFGDAEIIDGPARITREFSLEEFPAYIREGAVVPLNVCRDYTGYGDRDSEGFVTWLVYPEGESAFTLHNPDGSGATTVTASKGDGIAIDFEGVQKPHILRVFLGAKPTEVTLDGKALAEGEAWRYDGGDKRLIITTRKYDGGAYHITVKEH
;
A
#
# COMPACT_ATOMS: atom_id res chain seq x y z
N VAL A 1 5.42 13.78 -4.62
CA VAL A 1 6.75 13.46 -4.04
C VAL A 1 7.86 13.65 -5.07
N LEU A 2 9.08 13.96 -4.65
CA LEU A 2 10.26 14.02 -5.53
C LEU A 2 11.36 13.06 -5.06
N TRP A 3 12.14 12.52 -5.99
CA TRP A 3 13.25 11.61 -5.66
C TRP A 3 14.46 12.39 -5.13
N MET A 4 15.10 11.88 -4.08
CA MET A 4 16.27 12.48 -3.46
C MET A 4 17.20 11.41 -2.88
N THR A 5 18.49 11.70 -2.86
CA THR A 5 19.50 10.94 -2.12
C THR A 5 20.25 11.84 -1.14
N CYS A 6 21.00 11.22 -0.23
CA CYS A 6 21.87 11.92 0.70
C CYS A 6 23.29 12.22 0.13
N MET A 7 23.44 12.27 -1.19
CA MET A 7 24.73 12.38 -1.88
C MET A 7 24.95 13.78 -2.46
N VAL A 8 26.19 14.25 -2.37
CA VAL A 8 26.71 15.40 -3.13
C VAL A 8 27.68 14.84 -4.16
N ASN A 9 27.39 15.06 -5.44
CA ASN A 9 28.19 14.53 -6.53
C ASN A 9 29.31 15.48 -6.96
N SER A 10 30.48 14.90 -7.25
CA SER A 10 31.57 15.52 -8.01
C SER A 10 31.40 15.27 -9.51
N GLU A 11 30.77 14.16 -9.88
CA GLU A 11 30.49 13.77 -11.27
C GLU A 11 29.05 13.27 -11.37
N ASN A 12 28.31 13.69 -12.40
CA ASN A 12 26.94 13.28 -12.67
C ASN A 12 26.80 12.59 -14.04
N ARG A 13 25.96 11.54 -14.13
CA ARG A 13 25.75 10.75 -15.36
C ARG A 13 24.53 11.15 -16.18
N ASP A 14 23.52 11.76 -15.57
CA ASP A 14 22.20 11.97 -16.17
C ASP A 14 21.62 13.37 -15.95
N THR A 15 22.37 14.29 -15.32
CA THR A 15 22.00 15.71 -15.19
C THR A 15 22.70 16.61 -16.23
N ALA A 16 22.19 17.83 -16.44
CA ALA A 16 22.81 18.82 -17.32
C ALA A 16 24.21 19.24 -16.88
N ILE A 17 24.47 19.26 -15.57
CA ILE A 17 25.77 19.59 -14.98
C ILE A 17 26.53 18.28 -14.74
N ARG A 18 27.39 17.90 -15.69
CA ARG A 18 28.18 16.65 -15.63
C ARG A 18 29.33 16.72 -14.64
N ASP A 19 30.11 17.79 -14.69
CA ASP A 19 31.22 18.07 -13.77
C ASP A 19 30.72 18.99 -12.66
N ALA A 20 30.73 18.49 -11.44
CA ALA A 20 30.35 19.19 -10.23
C ALA A 20 31.48 19.16 -9.19
N LEU A 21 32.73 18.98 -9.62
CA LEU A 21 33.87 18.82 -8.71
C LEU A 21 34.09 20.06 -7.83
N ALA A 22 33.91 21.26 -8.38
CA ALA A 22 34.02 22.50 -7.60
C ALA A 22 32.99 22.56 -6.47
N TRP A 23 31.73 22.19 -6.76
CA TRP A 23 30.65 22.12 -5.79
C TRP A 23 30.91 21.06 -4.70
N PHE A 24 31.35 19.88 -5.13
CA PHE A 24 31.74 18.82 -4.22
C PHE A 24 32.88 19.25 -3.27
N ASN A 25 33.93 19.89 -3.81
CA ASN A 25 35.06 20.37 -3.03
C ASN A 25 34.61 21.43 -2.02
N GLU A 26 33.69 22.32 -2.38
CA GLU A 26 33.14 23.30 -1.43
C GLU A 26 32.49 22.61 -0.22
N ALA A 27 31.65 21.60 -0.45
CA ALA A 27 31.01 20.85 0.62
C ALA A 27 32.04 20.07 1.46
N ARG A 28 33.04 19.44 0.81
CA ARG A 28 34.13 18.73 1.49
C ARG A 28 34.96 19.67 2.37
N ASP A 29 35.39 20.81 1.82
CA ASP A 29 36.32 21.73 2.49
C ASP A 29 35.66 22.43 3.68
N LYS A 30 34.32 22.57 3.66
CA LYS A 30 33.51 23.01 4.81
C LYS A 30 33.25 21.90 5.85
N GLY A 31 33.70 20.67 5.62
CA GLY A 31 33.47 19.54 6.51
C GLY A 31 32.01 19.05 6.52
N TYR A 32 31.26 19.27 5.43
CA TYR A 32 29.84 18.92 5.34
C TYR A 32 29.57 17.47 4.93
N LEU A 33 30.62 16.69 4.67
CA LEU A 33 30.53 15.32 4.18
C LEU A 33 31.15 14.35 5.17
N VAL A 34 30.55 13.17 5.33
CA VAL A 34 31.12 12.09 6.15
C VAL A 34 32.43 11.57 5.53
N GLY A 35 33.27 10.94 6.34
CA GLY A 35 34.53 10.34 5.92
C GLY A 35 35.53 11.36 5.34
N GLY A 36 35.39 12.64 5.69
CA GLY A 36 36.20 13.72 5.11
C GLY A 36 35.94 13.96 3.61
N GLY A 37 34.73 13.61 3.14
CA GLY A 37 34.38 13.67 1.72
C GLY A 37 35.01 12.54 0.90
N GLN A 38 35.18 11.36 1.50
CA GLN A 38 35.49 10.15 0.74
C GLN A 38 34.43 9.94 -0.35
N GLN A 39 34.89 9.81 -1.59
CA GLN A 39 34.00 9.63 -2.73
C GLN A 39 33.76 8.15 -3.02
N ILE A 40 32.51 7.81 -3.32
CA ILE A 40 32.09 6.53 -3.86
C ILE A 40 31.48 6.70 -5.25
N GLY A 41 31.65 5.69 -6.09
CA GLY A 41 30.91 5.60 -7.36
C GLY A 41 29.52 5.01 -7.11
N TRP A 42 28.51 5.54 -7.80
CA TRP A 42 27.13 5.06 -7.78
C TRP A 42 26.47 5.23 -9.15
N TRP A 43 25.25 4.74 -9.32
CA TRP A 43 24.61 4.67 -10.65
C TRP A 43 24.31 6.04 -11.27
N LYS A 44 24.29 7.12 -10.48
CA LYS A 44 24.15 8.50 -10.96
C LYS A 44 25.46 9.29 -11.06
N GLY A 45 26.60 8.69 -10.70
CA GLY A 45 27.91 9.32 -10.83
C GLY A 45 28.89 9.00 -9.71
N ARG A 46 29.58 10.01 -9.19
CA ARG A 46 30.56 9.88 -8.11
C ARG A 46 30.37 11.01 -7.10
N GLY A 47 30.43 10.71 -5.81
CA GLY A 47 30.10 11.68 -4.77
C GLY A 47 30.32 11.17 -3.36
N GLY A 48 29.92 11.98 -2.38
CA GLY A 48 30.06 11.68 -0.95
C GLY A 48 28.79 12.03 -0.20
N PHE A 49 28.62 11.44 0.99
CA PHE A 49 27.39 11.56 1.77
C PHE A 49 27.40 12.82 2.64
N VAL A 50 26.28 13.55 2.65
CA VAL A 50 26.05 14.70 3.53
C VAL A 50 26.13 14.26 4.98
N ASP A 51 26.80 15.01 5.85
CA ASP A 51 26.90 14.68 7.27
C ASP A 51 25.69 15.18 8.07
N TYR A 52 24.71 14.29 8.28
CA TYR A 52 23.52 14.55 9.09
C TYR A 52 23.78 14.78 10.59
N THR A 53 25.04 14.68 11.03
CA THR A 53 25.47 14.99 12.40
C THR A 53 26.09 16.37 12.53
N ASN A 54 26.40 17.03 11.40
CA ASN A 54 26.96 18.37 11.36
C ASN A 54 25.82 19.41 11.25
N PRO A 55 25.60 20.27 12.26
CA PRO A 55 24.52 21.26 12.23
C PRO A 55 24.70 22.31 11.11
N ASP A 56 25.93 22.59 10.68
CA ASP A 56 26.22 23.56 9.63
C ASP A 56 25.94 22.96 8.25
N ALA A 57 26.29 21.68 8.07
CA ALA A 57 25.92 20.91 6.89
C ALA A 57 24.40 20.82 6.74
N MET A 58 23.67 20.58 7.83
CA MET A 58 22.21 20.51 7.79
C MET A 58 21.56 21.85 7.46
N ARG A 59 22.11 22.99 7.91
CA ARG A 59 21.60 24.31 7.50
C ARG A 59 21.81 24.55 6.01
N TRP A 60 22.99 24.19 5.49
CA TRP A 60 23.28 24.28 4.06
C TRP A 60 22.39 23.36 3.22
N TRP A 61 22.25 22.10 3.63
CA TRP A 61 21.44 21.10 2.94
C TRP A 61 19.96 21.51 2.87
N ARG A 62 19.37 21.93 4.00
CA ARG A 62 17.98 22.42 4.05
C ARG A 62 17.77 23.69 3.25
N GLY A 63 18.76 24.59 3.23
CA GLY A 63 18.70 25.79 2.39
C GLY A 63 18.57 25.47 0.89
N MET A 64 19.18 24.38 0.43
CA MET A 64 18.98 23.90 -0.95
C MET A 64 17.61 23.27 -1.15
N GLN A 65 17.16 22.46 -0.19
CA GLN A 65 15.84 21.82 -0.23
C GLN A 65 14.70 22.85 -0.23
N GLN A 66 14.90 24.02 0.40
CA GLN A 66 13.88 25.07 0.47
C GLN A 66 13.37 25.49 -0.91
N GLN A 67 14.26 25.57 -1.91
CA GLN A 67 13.85 25.92 -3.29
C GLN A 67 12.82 24.93 -3.87
N VAL A 68 12.88 23.67 -3.43
CA VAL A 68 11.97 22.62 -3.85
C VAL A 68 10.71 22.61 -2.98
N PHE A 69 10.83 22.89 -1.68
CA PHE A 69 9.67 23.09 -0.80
C PHE A 69 8.82 24.28 -1.23
N ASP A 70 9.43 25.35 -1.75
CA ASP A 70 8.73 26.52 -2.27
C ASP A 70 7.84 26.19 -3.49
N TRP A 71 8.05 25.03 -4.14
CA TRP A 71 7.14 24.51 -5.17
C TRP A 71 5.93 23.75 -4.62
N GLY A 72 5.85 23.56 -3.30
CA GLY A 72 4.72 22.91 -2.63
C GLY A 72 4.74 21.39 -2.70
N ILE A 73 5.91 20.75 -2.62
CA ILE A 73 5.98 19.28 -2.65
C ILE A 73 5.39 18.62 -1.40
N ASP A 74 4.74 17.47 -1.58
CA ASP A 74 4.12 16.71 -0.47
C ASP A 74 5.01 15.62 0.13
N GLY A 75 6.21 15.40 -0.41
CA GLY A 75 7.04 14.32 0.09
C GLY A 75 8.33 14.06 -0.67
N TRP A 76 9.18 13.24 -0.07
CA TRP A 76 10.40 12.71 -0.69
C TRP A 76 10.27 11.21 -1.00
N LYS A 77 10.78 10.77 -2.15
CA LYS A 77 11.20 9.39 -2.40
C LYS A 77 12.70 9.31 -2.05
N LEU A 78 13.01 8.85 -0.84
CA LEU A 78 14.35 8.83 -0.27
C LEU A 78 15.08 7.54 -0.66
N ASP A 79 16.22 7.67 -1.35
CA ASP A 79 16.92 6.53 -1.93
C ASP A 79 18.43 6.51 -1.64
N GLY A 80 19.07 5.37 -1.91
CA GLY A 80 20.52 5.20 -1.98
C GLY A 80 21.28 5.09 -0.66
N CYS A 81 20.76 5.59 0.46
CA CYS A 81 21.47 5.62 1.74
C CYS A 81 21.93 4.23 2.21
N ALA A 82 20.98 3.31 2.38
CA ALA A 82 21.22 1.99 2.96
C ALA A 82 22.10 1.08 2.09
N THR A 83 21.96 1.20 0.78
CA THR A 83 22.69 0.40 -0.20
C THR A 83 24.12 0.90 -0.36
N LEU A 84 24.34 2.22 -0.38
CA LEU A 84 25.60 2.80 -0.80
C LEU A 84 26.55 3.17 0.36
N MET A 85 26.04 3.42 1.57
CA MET A 85 26.87 3.87 2.68
C MET A 85 27.61 2.70 3.34
N ARG A 86 28.58 2.17 2.60
CA ARG A 86 29.49 1.10 3.04
C ARG A 86 30.90 1.40 2.56
N GLY A 87 31.89 1.24 3.43
CA GLY A 87 33.30 1.16 3.05
C GLY A 87 33.73 -0.31 2.87
N SER A 88 34.98 -0.51 2.47
CA SER A 88 35.62 -1.83 2.56
C SER A 88 37.10 -1.71 2.91
N ILE A 89 37.60 -2.70 3.65
CA ILE A 89 39.03 -3.00 3.79
C ILE A 89 39.24 -4.34 3.09
N GLY A 90 39.75 -4.31 1.86
CA GLY A 90 39.77 -5.49 0.99
C GLY A 90 38.35 -5.99 0.70
N PHE A 91 38.07 -7.25 1.04
CA PHE A 91 36.75 -7.88 0.90
C PHE A 91 35.85 -7.73 2.15
N VAL A 92 36.37 -7.14 3.23
CA VAL A 92 35.61 -6.97 4.48
C VAL A 92 34.85 -5.65 4.44
N PRO A 93 33.51 -5.66 4.55
CA PRO A 93 32.73 -4.42 4.59
C PRO A 93 33.01 -3.66 5.88
N VAL A 94 33.21 -2.34 5.75
CA VAL A 94 33.33 -1.42 6.88
C VAL A 94 32.04 -0.59 6.94
N LEU A 95 31.25 -0.83 7.99
CA LEU A 95 29.97 -0.16 8.21
C LEU A 95 30.08 1.01 9.20
N TYR A 96 31.28 1.59 9.30
CA TYR A 96 31.63 2.68 10.22
C TYR A 96 32.29 3.81 9.44
N HIS A 97 31.84 5.04 9.68
CA HIS A 97 32.33 6.22 9.00
C HIS A 97 32.65 7.31 10.02
N GLN A 98 33.71 8.09 9.77
CA GLN A 98 33.96 9.28 10.57
C GLN A 98 32.93 10.36 10.20
N ALA A 99 32.27 10.95 11.18
CA ALA A 99 31.37 12.09 11.03
C ALA A 99 31.78 13.20 12.01
N HIS A 100 31.13 14.37 11.91
CA HIS A 100 31.35 15.52 12.78
C HIS A 100 31.13 15.16 14.25
N SER A 101 30.12 14.33 14.56
CA SER A 101 29.85 13.83 15.92
C SER A 101 30.76 12.68 16.39
N GLY A 102 31.75 12.28 15.59
CA GLY A 102 32.58 11.09 15.82
C GLY A 102 32.22 9.93 14.89
N ILE A 103 32.59 8.72 15.26
CA ILE A 103 32.33 7.52 14.45
C ILE A 103 30.82 7.22 14.45
N ILE A 104 30.25 7.05 13.26
CA ILE A 104 28.85 6.67 13.04
C ILE A 104 28.76 5.35 12.28
N THR A 105 27.79 4.50 12.62
CA THR A 105 27.50 3.29 11.84
C THR A 105 26.59 3.59 10.66
N THR A 106 26.59 2.74 9.62
CA THR A 106 25.61 2.80 8.53
C THR A 106 24.17 2.84 9.07
N ARG A 107 23.83 2.04 10.08
CA ARG A 107 22.50 2.06 10.72
C ARG A 107 22.16 3.39 11.36
N GLN A 108 23.08 3.96 12.13
CA GLN A 108 22.86 5.25 12.78
C GLN A 108 22.69 6.36 11.73
N TYR A 109 23.45 6.31 10.64
CA TYR A 109 23.31 7.28 9.56
C TYR A 109 21.97 7.13 8.81
N MET A 110 21.56 5.91 8.46
CA MET A 110 20.23 5.64 7.87
C MET A 110 19.13 6.23 8.76
N SER A 111 19.20 5.95 10.06
CA SER A 111 18.23 6.47 11.03
C SER A 111 18.16 8.00 11.00
N ARG A 112 19.32 8.67 10.95
CA ARG A 112 19.39 10.13 10.87
C ARG A 112 18.87 10.68 9.55
N TYR A 113 19.24 10.08 8.43
CA TYR A 113 18.79 10.48 7.10
C TYR A 113 17.25 10.48 7.03
N TYR A 114 16.63 9.31 7.17
CA TYR A 114 15.18 9.18 7.01
C TYR A 114 14.41 10.02 8.05
N ARG A 115 14.79 9.98 9.34
CA ARG A 115 14.08 10.75 10.38
C ARG A 115 14.29 12.25 10.26
N SER A 116 15.48 12.71 9.87
CA SER A 116 15.74 14.15 9.70
C SER A 116 14.95 14.71 8.53
N GLU A 117 14.93 13.99 7.40
CA GLU A 117 14.20 14.41 6.21
C GLU A 117 12.69 14.40 6.44
N TYR A 118 12.17 13.35 7.07
CA TYR A 118 10.75 13.27 7.42
C TYR A 118 10.34 14.41 8.37
N ARG A 119 11.08 14.61 9.47
CA ARG A 119 10.79 15.68 10.44
C ARG A 119 10.91 17.06 9.84
N HIS A 120 11.89 17.30 8.97
CA HIS A 120 12.02 18.59 8.30
C HIS A 120 10.86 18.83 7.34
N GLY A 121 10.48 17.84 6.52
CA GLY A 121 9.31 17.94 5.65
C GLY A 121 8.03 18.25 6.43
N LEU A 122 7.83 17.63 7.61
CA LEU A 122 6.70 17.93 8.49
C LEU A 122 6.65 19.39 9.01
N THR A 123 7.79 20.10 9.04
CA THR A 123 7.79 21.55 9.36
C THR A 123 7.33 22.41 8.19
N GLN A 124 7.35 21.87 6.96
CA GLN A 124 6.94 22.56 5.74
C GLN A 124 5.50 22.20 5.37
N ASN A 125 5.10 20.95 5.55
CA ASN A 125 3.77 20.43 5.29
C ASN A 125 3.39 19.39 6.36
N PRO A 126 2.32 19.57 7.15
CA PRO A 126 1.93 18.60 8.18
C PRO A 126 1.50 17.23 7.62
N GLU A 127 1.15 17.14 6.34
CA GLU A 127 0.82 15.90 5.62
C GLU A 127 2.01 15.33 4.84
N PHE A 128 3.23 15.86 5.06
CA PHE A 128 4.42 15.42 4.33
C PHE A 128 4.67 13.92 4.52
N ILE A 129 5.08 13.23 3.46
CA ILE A 129 5.43 11.80 3.52
C ILE A 129 6.84 11.51 3.02
N CYS A 130 7.41 10.41 3.52
CA CYS A 130 8.61 9.81 2.97
C CYS A 130 8.28 8.43 2.41
N LEU A 131 8.53 8.27 1.11
CA LEU A 131 8.54 6.99 0.42
C LEU A 131 9.98 6.45 0.48
N SER A 132 10.21 5.28 1.10
CA SER A 132 11.54 4.75 1.41
C SER A 132 11.67 3.24 1.15
N ARG A 133 12.89 2.70 1.01
CA ARG A 133 13.06 1.24 0.91
C ARG A 133 12.81 0.59 2.28
N SER A 134 11.96 -0.45 2.34
CA SER A 134 11.76 -1.26 3.55
C SER A 134 12.73 -2.44 3.59
N ILE A 135 12.87 -3.14 2.47
CA ILE A 135 13.73 -4.30 2.21
C ILE A 135 14.17 -4.22 0.74
N ASP A 136 15.35 -4.74 0.42
CA ASP A 136 15.91 -4.80 -0.94
C ASP A 136 17.02 -5.89 -0.97
N ARG A 137 16.68 -7.10 -1.40
CA ARG A 137 17.66 -8.16 -1.72
C ARG A 137 18.23 -7.84 -3.11
N PRO A 138 19.54 -7.97 -3.43
CA PRO A 138 20.69 -8.63 -2.76
C PRO A 138 21.48 -7.77 -1.74
N TYR A 139 20.98 -6.60 -1.31
CA TYR A 139 21.72 -5.64 -0.49
C TYR A 139 21.25 -5.56 0.97
N THR A 140 20.74 -6.67 1.53
CA THR A 140 20.12 -6.67 2.85
C THR A 140 21.09 -6.20 3.95
N HIS A 141 20.81 -5.01 4.52
CA HIS A 141 21.39 -4.63 5.80
C HIS A 141 20.74 -5.53 6.88
N PRO A 142 21.50 -6.17 7.77
CA PRO A 142 20.98 -7.15 8.74
C PRO A 142 19.91 -6.59 9.70
N GLU A 143 19.76 -5.27 9.73
CA GLU A 143 18.83 -4.52 10.60
C GLU A 143 17.72 -3.78 9.82
N GLY A 144 17.55 -4.08 8.52
CA GLY A 144 16.60 -3.39 7.63
C GLY A 144 17.08 -2.02 7.11
N PHE A 145 16.28 -1.41 6.24
CA PHE A 145 16.60 -0.18 5.52
C PHE A 145 16.09 1.07 6.28
N ALA A 146 14.94 1.62 5.90
CA ALA A 146 14.38 2.79 6.57
C ALA A 146 13.86 2.48 7.98
N PRO A 147 13.98 3.37 8.97
CA PRO A 147 13.31 3.17 10.26
C PRO A 147 11.78 3.34 10.08
N ILE A 148 10.99 2.43 10.66
CA ILE A 148 9.53 2.35 10.48
C ILE A 148 8.84 3.69 10.80
N ASP A 149 9.31 4.42 11.82
CA ASP A 149 8.76 5.71 12.24
C ASP A 149 9.03 6.88 11.27
N ALA A 150 9.82 6.67 10.22
CA ALA A 150 10.04 7.64 9.13
C ALA A 150 9.78 7.05 7.74
N ALA A 151 9.17 5.85 7.68
CA ALA A 151 8.90 5.11 6.46
C ALA A 151 7.38 5.03 6.23
N ALA A 152 6.75 6.19 6.07
CA ALA A 152 5.29 6.32 5.92
C ALA A 152 4.75 5.46 4.77
N VAL A 153 5.52 5.36 3.68
CA VAL A 153 5.26 4.49 2.53
C VAL A 153 6.55 3.80 2.15
N THR A 154 6.51 2.52 1.78
CA THR A 154 7.70 1.77 1.40
C THR A 154 7.58 0.97 0.12
N TRP A 155 8.70 0.83 -0.58
CA TRP A 155 8.86 -0.11 -1.69
C TRP A 155 9.99 -1.11 -1.42
N VAL A 156 9.97 -2.26 -2.09
CA VAL A 156 10.91 -3.37 -1.85
C VAL A 156 12.06 -3.49 -2.84
N GLY A 157 12.50 -2.36 -3.39
CA GLY A 157 13.69 -2.31 -4.24
C GLY A 157 13.42 -2.48 -5.73
N ASP A 158 14.44 -2.95 -6.46
CA ASP A 158 14.52 -2.88 -7.92
C ASP A 158 14.32 -4.28 -8.54
N ASN A 159 13.08 -4.75 -8.64
CA ASN A 159 12.81 -6.09 -9.19
C ASN A 159 12.88 -6.14 -10.73
N CYS A 160 13.09 -7.32 -11.32
CA CYS A 160 13.06 -7.57 -12.76
C CYS A 160 11.65 -7.75 -13.34
N HIS A 161 11.52 -7.57 -14.67
CA HIS A 161 10.36 -7.91 -15.49
C HIS A 161 10.22 -9.43 -15.71
N THR A 162 10.37 -10.22 -14.64
CA THR A 162 10.41 -11.68 -14.67
C THR A 162 9.56 -12.29 -13.55
N TRP A 163 9.34 -13.61 -13.63
CA TRP A 163 8.55 -14.35 -12.63
C TRP A 163 9.41 -14.86 -11.47
N ALA A 164 10.60 -15.37 -11.76
CA ALA A 164 11.41 -16.16 -10.84
C ALA A 164 12.09 -15.31 -9.75
N GLU A 165 12.33 -15.92 -8.58
CA GLU A 165 13.04 -15.25 -7.48
C GLU A 165 14.53 -15.07 -7.79
N GLU A 166 15.16 -16.05 -8.45
CA GLU A 166 16.57 -16.02 -8.83
C GLU A 166 16.90 -14.96 -9.89
N GLU A 167 15.87 -14.50 -10.59
CA GLU A 167 15.95 -13.41 -11.56
C GLU A 167 15.50 -12.07 -10.94
N GLU A 168 15.34 -12.00 -9.62
CA GLU A 168 14.90 -10.80 -8.89
C GLU A 168 13.48 -10.34 -9.32
N GLY A 169 12.61 -11.27 -9.75
CA GLY A 169 11.29 -10.99 -10.32
C GLY A 169 10.14 -10.83 -9.30
N ILE A 170 8.90 -11.10 -9.71
CA ILE A 170 7.71 -10.96 -8.85
C ILE A 170 7.78 -11.83 -7.58
N CYS A 171 8.41 -13.00 -7.65
CA CYS A 171 8.59 -13.86 -6.48
C CYS A 171 9.47 -13.18 -5.42
N GLU A 172 10.55 -12.50 -5.80
CA GLU A 172 11.38 -11.74 -4.86
C GLU A 172 10.58 -10.58 -4.26
N ALA A 173 9.87 -9.83 -5.09
CA ALA A 173 9.00 -8.73 -4.62
C ALA A 173 7.99 -9.22 -3.59
N LEU A 174 7.33 -10.37 -3.83
CA LEU A 174 6.41 -11.00 -2.89
C LEU A 174 7.12 -11.39 -1.59
N THR A 175 8.28 -12.05 -1.68
CA THR A 175 9.06 -12.43 -0.50
C THR A 175 9.41 -11.21 0.35
N ASP A 176 9.90 -10.13 -0.28
CA ASP A 176 10.34 -8.93 0.42
C ASP A 176 9.19 -8.09 0.96
N ILE A 177 8.05 -8.02 0.25
CA ILE A 177 6.85 -7.34 0.76
C ILE A 177 6.32 -8.04 2.01
N LEU A 178 6.22 -9.37 1.99
CA LEU A 178 5.72 -10.13 3.13
C LEU A 178 6.74 -10.14 4.29
N HIS A 179 8.03 -10.10 4.00
CA HIS A 179 9.04 -9.91 5.04
C HIS A 179 8.96 -8.50 5.66
N ALA A 180 8.80 -7.45 4.85
CA ALA A 180 8.60 -6.08 5.34
C ALA A 180 7.35 -5.99 6.22
N ALA A 181 6.26 -6.66 5.83
CA ALA A 181 5.04 -6.73 6.63
C ALA A 181 5.28 -7.37 8.01
N ARG A 182 6.04 -8.47 8.08
CA ARG A 182 6.44 -9.11 9.36
C ARG A 182 7.28 -8.20 10.25
N LEU A 183 8.07 -7.31 9.66
CA LEU A 183 8.85 -6.31 10.40
C LEU A 183 8.02 -5.12 10.88
N GLY A 184 6.76 -5.00 10.48
CA GLY A 184 5.83 -3.96 10.93
C GLY A 184 5.72 -2.74 10.01
N TYR A 185 6.27 -2.78 8.79
CA TYR A 185 5.91 -1.78 7.78
C TYR A 185 4.46 -2.01 7.35
N CYS A 186 3.69 -0.92 7.19
CA CYS A 186 2.26 -1.03 6.95
C CYS A 186 1.86 -0.70 5.51
N VAL A 187 2.41 0.37 4.94
CA VAL A 187 2.13 0.79 3.56
C VAL A 187 3.26 0.34 2.65
N ILE A 188 3.22 -0.91 2.20
CA ILE A 188 4.29 -1.56 1.42
C ILE A 188 3.78 -1.86 0.01
N GLY A 189 4.68 -1.83 -0.98
CA GLY A 189 4.45 -2.36 -2.33
C GLY A 189 5.74 -2.52 -3.13
N SER A 190 5.61 -2.68 -4.44
CA SER A 190 6.72 -2.68 -5.40
C SER A 190 6.32 -1.92 -6.67
N ASP A 191 7.27 -1.71 -7.57
CA ASP A 191 6.95 -1.25 -8.93
C ASP A 191 6.14 -2.33 -9.68
N VAL A 192 4.95 -1.98 -10.17
CA VAL A 192 4.04 -2.89 -10.88
C VAL A 192 4.69 -3.37 -12.18
N GLY A 193 4.95 -4.67 -12.28
CA GLY A 193 5.65 -5.27 -13.40
C GLY A 193 7.19 -5.27 -13.25
N GLY A 194 7.71 -4.97 -12.06
CA GLY A 194 9.15 -4.84 -11.78
C GLY A 194 9.71 -3.47 -12.17
N TYR A 195 10.93 -3.15 -11.77
CA TYR A 195 11.65 -1.91 -12.07
C TYR A 195 12.59 -2.02 -13.28
N HIS A 196 13.30 -3.15 -13.50
CA HIS A 196 14.25 -3.33 -14.60
C HIS A 196 14.11 -4.70 -15.31
N GLY A 197 15.03 -5.09 -16.20
CA GLY A 197 14.99 -6.40 -16.87
C GLY A 197 14.74 -6.37 -18.38
N GLY A 198 14.79 -5.20 -19.02
CA GLY A 198 14.61 -5.01 -20.47
C GLY A 198 13.64 -3.88 -20.78
N SER A 199 13.43 -3.55 -22.06
CA SER A 199 12.42 -2.55 -22.44
C SER A 199 11.01 -3.13 -22.54
N HIS A 200 10.90 -4.45 -22.73
CA HIS A 200 9.64 -5.18 -22.83
C HIS A 200 9.22 -5.74 -21.48
N ILE A 201 7.95 -5.57 -21.12
CA ILE A 201 7.34 -6.14 -19.91
C ILE A 201 6.20 -7.08 -20.36
N PRO A 202 6.26 -8.39 -20.07
CA PRO A 202 5.21 -9.33 -20.46
C PRO A 202 3.82 -8.90 -19.93
N ALA A 203 2.80 -8.99 -20.78
CA ALA A 203 1.44 -8.50 -20.45
C ALA A 203 0.80 -9.26 -19.29
N ASN A 204 0.90 -10.59 -19.30
CA ASN A 204 0.43 -11.48 -18.23
C ASN A 204 1.11 -11.16 -16.89
N LEU A 205 2.43 -10.97 -16.88
CA LEU A 205 3.18 -10.59 -15.69
C LEU A 205 2.70 -9.25 -15.15
N TYR A 206 2.58 -8.24 -16.03
CA TYR A 206 2.11 -6.91 -15.62
C TYR A 206 0.71 -6.97 -15.00
N ILE A 207 -0.22 -7.71 -15.63
CA ILE A 207 -1.57 -7.91 -15.10
C ILE A 207 -1.52 -8.58 -13.73
N ARG A 208 -0.82 -9.71 -13.56
CA ARG A 208 -0.73 -10.39 -12.25
C ARG A 208 -0.11 -9.52 -11.17
N TRP A 209 0.89 -8.72 -11.53
CA TRP A 209 1.52 -7.78 -10.60
C TRP A 209 0.56 -6.65 -10.20
N ALA A 210 -0.22 -6.11 -11.13
CA ALA A 210 -1.24 -5.10 -10.85
C ALA A 210 -2.36 -5.66 -9.96
N GLN A 211 -2.80 -6.89 -10.22
CA GLN A 211 -3.79 -7.59 -9.39
C GLN A 211 -3.29 -7.76 -7.95
N PHE A 212 -2.06 -8.25 -7.79
CA PHE A 212 -1.41 -8.34 -6.47
C PHE A 212 -1.25 -6.97 -5.80
N SER A 213 -0.80 -5.96 -6.53
CA SER A 213 -0.56 -4.60 -6.00
C SER A 213 -1.84 -3.90 -5.54
N THR A 214 -3.01 -4.39 -5.99
CA THR A 214 -4.31 -3.90 -5.51
C THR A 214 -4.48 -4.13 -4.02
N PHE A 215 -3.96 -5.25 -3.52
CA PHE A 215 -3.99 -5.66 -2.12
C PHE A 215 -2.63 -5.45 -1.43
N CYS A 216 -1.89 -4.44 -1.89
CA CYS A 216 -0.74 -3.88 -1.20
C CYS A 216 -1.12 -2.52 -0.60
N GLY A 217 -0.33 -2.01 0.34
CA GLY A 217 -0.52 -0.63 0.83
C GLY A 217 -0.11 0.42 -0.20
N LEU A 218 0.81 0.07 -1.11
CA LEU A 218 1.27 0.92 -2.21
C LEU A 218 1.03 0.23 -3.56
N PHE A 219 0.29 0.89 -4.44
CA PHE A 219 0.23 0.58 -5.87
C PHE A 219 1.11 1.59 -6.64
N LEU A 220 2.30 1.16 -7.08
CA LEU A 220 3.25 2.04 -7.76
C LEU A 220 3.47 1.61 -9.22
N ASN A 221 2.98 2.39 -10.17
CA ASN A 221 3.38 2.23 -11.58
C ASN A 221 4.64 3.05 -11.87
N GLY A 222 5.81 2.45 -11.64
CA GLY A 222 7.12 3.04 -11.86
C GLY A 222 8.12 2.06 -12.48
N GLY A 223 9.32 2.55 -12.81
CA GLY A 223 10.42 1.74 -13.36
C GLY A 223 10.67 1.90 -14.86
N HIS A 224 11.65 1.16 -15.37
CA HIS A 224 12.07 1.15 -16.78
C HIS A 224 11.06 0.42 -17.68
N GLY A 225 11.19 0.56 -19.00
CA GLY A 225 10.24 -0.01 -19.96
C GLY A 225 8.98 0.84 -20.16
N GLU A 226 8.06 0.38 -21.01
CA GLU A 226 6.83 1.11 -21.32
C GLU A 226 5.77 0.96 -20.21
N ARG A 227 5.41 2.08 -19.58
CA ARG A 227 4.46 2.17 -18.44
C ARG A 227 3.17 2.89 -18.77
N ALA A 228 3.10 3.54 -19.94
CA ALA A 228 1.92 4.25 -20.36
C ALA A 228 0.80 3.26 -20.67
N MET A 229 -0.21 3.23 -19.79
CA MET A 229 -1.31 2.27 -19.89
C MET A 229 -2.08 2.39 -21.21
N TRP A 230 -2.15 3.58 -21.81
CA TRP A 230 -2.79 3.81 -23.11
C TRP A 230 -2.03 3.24 -24.31
N LYS A 231 -0.80 2.74 -24.12
CA LYS A 231 -0.05 2.00 -25.15
C LYS A 231 -0.22 0.48 -25.06
N ARG A 232 -0.85 -0.02 -24.00
CA ARG A 232 -1.21 -1.43 -23.88
C ARG A 232 -2.43 -1.76 -24.72
N THR A 233 -2.68 -3.04 -24.93
CA THR A 233 -3.92 -3.48 -25.58
C THR A 233 -5.14 -3.05 -24.76
N GLN A 234 -6.29 -2.90 -25.40
CA GLN A 234 -7.53 -2.51 -24.72
C GLN A 234 -7.91 -3.50 -23.61
N GLN A 235 -7.70 -4.80 -23.83
CA GLN A 235 -7.97 -5.83 -22.82
C GLN A 235 -7.05 -5.69 -21.59
N GLU A 236 -5.74 -5.53 -21.80
CA GLU A 236 -4.80 -5.29 -20.69
C GLU A 236 -5.18 -4.04 -19.89
N LEU A 237 -5.51 -2.96 -20.60
CA LEU A 237 -5.89 -1.69 -20.00
C LEU A 237 -7.11 -1.83 -19.09
N GLU A 238 -8.18 -2.49 -19.55
CA GLU A 238 -9.40 -2.62 -18.74
C GLU A 238 -9.18 -3.48 -17.49
N VAL A 239 -8.40 -4.57 -17.59
CA VAL A 239 -8.06 -5.38 -16.41
C VAL A 239 -7.27 -4.56 -15.41
N ILE A 240 -6.17 -3.94 -15.84
CA ILE A 240 -5.32 -3.14 -14.94
C ILE A 240 -6.11 -1.98 -14.34
N ARG A 241 -6.97 -1.33 -15.14
CA ARG A 241 -7.82 -0.23 -14.69
C ARG A 241 -8.76 -0.67 -13.58
N ARG A 242 -9.48 -1.79 -13.74
CA ARG A 242 -10.37 -2.33 -12.71
C ARG A 242 -9.65 -2.53 -11.38
N PHE A 243 -8.48 -3.16 -11.40
CA PHE A 243 -7.68 -3.44 -10.20
C PHE A 243 -7.09 -2.16 -9.59
N SER A 244 -6.61 -1.21 -10.39
CA SER A 244 -6.15 0.10 -9.89
C SER A 244 -7.27 0.92 -9.23
N TRP A 245 -8.50 0.85 -9.75
CA TRP A 245 -9.64 1.53 -9.14
C TRP A 245 -10.06 0.84 -7.86
N LEU A 246 -10.09 -0.49 -7.82
CA LEU A 246 -10.35 -1.22 -6.58
C LEU A 246 -9.35 -0.84 -5.48
N HIS A 247 -8.07 -0.70 -5.80
CA HIS A 247 -7.07 -0.22 -4.84
C HIS A 247 -7.43 1.18 -4.29
N THR A 248 -7.85 2.09 -5.17
CA THR A 248 -8.25 3.45 -4.80
C THR A 248 -9.52 3.44 -3.94
N GLU A 249 -10.49 2.58 -4.28
CA GLU A 249 -11.74 2.42 -3.53
C GLU A 249 -11.50 1.84 -2.14
N LEU A 250 -10.48 0.98 -1.96
CA LEU A 250 -10.08 0.39 -0.68
C LEU A 250 -9.29 1.35 0.24
N VAL A 251 -9.00 2.58 -0.18
CA VAL A 251 -8.24 3.54 0.65
C VAL A 251 -8.85 3.76 2.05
N PRO A 252 -10.17 3.89 2.26
CA PRO A 252 -10.75 4.02 3.60
C PRO A 252 -10.46 2.81 4.50
N TYR A 253 -10.51 1.61 3.93
CA TYR A 253 -10.17 0.36 4.61
C TYR A 253 -8.68 0.32 4.99
N MET A 254 -7.81 0.56 4.02
CA MET A 254 -6.35 0.59 4.22
C MET A 254 -5.95 1.64 5.27
N TYR A 255 -6.48 2.86 5.14
CA TYR A 255 -6.16 3.97 6.05
C TYR A 255 -6.51 3.63 7.50
N SER A 256 -7.67 3.01 7.75
CA SER A 256 -8.08 2.63 9.10
C SER A 256 -7.18 1.55 9.70
N HIS A 257 -6.73 0.57 8.90
CA HIS A 257 -5.72 -0.39 9.33
C HIS A 257 -4.34 0.26 9.55
N VAL A 258 -3.95 1.25 8.76
CA VAL A 258 -2.71 2.02 8.98
C VAL A 258 -2.78 2.79 10.31
N VAL A 259 -3.92 3.42 10.63
CA VAL A 259 -4.14 4.08 11.92
C VAL A 259 -4.10 3.06 13.07
N ALA A 260 -4.73 1.90 12.91
CA ALA A 260 -4.69 0.83 13.92
C ALA A 260 -3.25 0.35 14.16
N CYS A 261 -2.50 0.08 13.07
CA CYS A 261 -1.09 -0.31 13.12
C CYS A 261 -0.22 0.74 13.84
N HIS A 262 -0.43 2.02 13.54
CA HIS A 262 0.27 3.12 14.22
C HIS A 262 0.01 3.14 15.73
N LYS A 263 -1.19 2.73 16.17
CA LYS A 263 -1.58 2.59 17.59
C LYS A 263 -1.15 1.27 18.23
N GLY A 264 -0.34 0.45 17.55
CA GLY A 264 0.15 -0.84 18.04
C GLY A 264 -0.72 -2.04 17.65
N GLY A 265 -1.71 -1.85 16.77
CA GLY A 265 -2.42 -2.94 16.11
C GLY A 265 -1.58 -3.68 15.06
N PRO A 266 -2.12 -4.73 14.44
CA PRO A 266 -1.42 -5.48 13.41
C PRO A 266 -1.18 -4.64 12.14
N PRO A 267 -0.16 -4.97 11.33
CA PRO A 267 0.05 -4.37 10.01
C PRO A 267 -1.08 -4.75 9.04
N LEU A 268 -1.26 -3.91 8.01
CA LEU A 268 -2.26 -4.11 6.95
C LEU A 268 -2.11 -5.46 6.24
N MET A 269 -0.88 -5.89 5.96
CA MET A 269 -0.62 -7.20 5.35
C MET A 269 -0.12 -8.15 6.44
N ARG A 270 -0.74 -9.33 6.56
CA ARG A 270 -0.34 -10.36 7.53
C ARG A 270 -0.07 -11.68 6.82
N PRO A 271 1.20 -12.02 6.58
CA PRO A 271 1.56 -13.27 5.92
C PRO A 271 1.04 -14.48 6.68
N LEU A 272 0.53 -15.46 5.94
CA LEU A 272 0.08 -16.75 6.46
C LEU A 272 1.16 -17.81 6.22
N ASP A 273 1.14 -18.86 7.05
CA ASP A 273 2.02 -20.02 6.86
C ASP A 273 1.40 -21.02 5.88
N GLU A 274 0.08 -20.97 5.70
CA GLU A 274 -0.67 -21.79 4.77
C GLU A 274 -0.51 -21.29 3.32
N GLY A 275 0.44 -21.90 2.62
CA GLY A 275 0.63 -21.69 1.18
C GLY A 275 1.67 -20.61 0.84
N PRO A 276 2.21 -20.66 -0.38
CA PRO A 276 3.22 -19.71 -0.83
C PRO A 276 2.62 -18.31 -0.98
N TYR A 277 3.26 -17.32 -0.35
CA TYR A 277 2.91 -15.90 -0.45
C TYR A 277 1.48 -15.52 -0.06
N HIS A 278 0.75 -16.38 0.64
CA HIS A 278 -0.60 -16.06 1.11
C HIS A 278 -0.54 -15.06 2.26
N TYR A 279 -1.50 -14.17 2.33
CA TYR A 279 -1.63 -13.21 3.43
C TYR A 279 -3.07 -12.79 3.65
N LEU A 280 -3.36 -12.32 4.85
CA LEU A 280 -4.54 -11.50 5.10
C LEU A 280 -4.24 -10.05 4.75
N PHE A 281 -5.17 -9.40 4.05
CA PHE A 281 -5.16 -7.98 3.79
C PHE A 281 -6.24 -7.31 4.65
N GLY A 282 -5.80 -6.58 5.67
CA GLY A 282 -6.63 -6.22 6.81
C GLY A 282 -7.17 -7.46 7.52
N ASP A 283 -8.36 -7.33 8.09
CA ASP A 283 -9.07 -8.40 8.80
C ASP A 283 -10.02 -9.23 7.93
N ASP A 284 -10.32 -8.78 6.72
CA ASP A 284 -11.49 -9.27 5.97
C ASP A 284 -11.15 -10.00 4.68
N PHE A 285 -9.96 -9.75 4.12
CA PHE A 285 -9.55 -10.34 2.87
C PHE A 285 -8.42 -11.36 3.06
N LEU A 286 -8.54 -12.49 2.38
CA LEU A 286 -7.43 -13.39 2.11
C LEU A 286 -6.98 -13.22 0.67
N VAL A 287 -5.67 -13.11 0.47
CA VAL A 287 -5.05 -12.91 -0.84
C VAL A 287 -4.00 -13.99 -1.08
N ALA A 288 -4.05 -14.60 -2.27
CA ALA A 288 -3.17 -15.68 -2.68
C ALA A 288 -2.51 -15.37 -4.04
N PRO A 289 -1.47 -14.52 -4.10
CA PRO A 289 -0.94 -13.99 -5.36
C PRO A 289 -0.53 -15.08 -6.36
N ILE A 290 -0.85 -14.88 -7.64
CA ILE A 290 -0.36 -15.73 -8.73
C ILE A 290 1.08 -15.31 -9.05
N TYR A 291 2.03 -16.16 -8.66
CA TYR A 291 3.47 -15.90 -8.75
C TYR A 291 4.20 -16.73 -9.83
N GLN A 292 3.45 -17.48 -10.62
CA GLN A 292 3.98 -18.29 -11.73
C GLN A 292 3.23 -17.94 -13.02
N ASP A 293 3.88 -18.14 -14.17
CA ASP A 293 3.25 -18.01 -15.48
C ASP A 293 2.30 -19.19 -15.77
N SER A 294 1.19 -19.22 -15.04
CA SER A 294 0.18 -20.25 -15.09
C SER A 294 -1.18 -19.65 -14.77
N LEU A 295 -2.22 -20.14 -15.43
CA LEU A 295 -3.60 -19.84 -15.06
C LEU A 295 -4.07 -20.70 -13.88
N THR A 296 -3.50 -21.89 -13.69
CA THR A 296 -3.83 -22.78 -12.58
C THR A 296 -3.09 -22.36 -11.33
N HIS A 297 -3.83 -22.12 -10.26
CA HIS A 297 -3.27 -21.74 -8.97
C HIS A 297 -3.97 -22.48 -7.83
N THR A 298 -3.22 -22.78 -6.77
CA THR A 298 -3.75 -23.38 -5.54
C THR A 298 -3.87 -22.31 -4.46
N VAL A 299 -5.06 -22.19 -3.89
CA VAL A 299 -5.36 -21.34 -2.74
C VAL A 299 -5.54 -22.21 -1.50
N HIS A 300 -4.92 -21.78 -0.40
CA HIS A 300 -5.11 -22.33 0.93
C HIS A 300 -5.95 -21.36 1.76
N LEU A 301 -7.18 -21.75 2.09
CA LEU A 301 -8.04 -20.97 2.98
C LEU A 301 -7.81 -21.43 4.42
N PRO A 302 -7.52 -20.54 5.38
CA PRO A 302 -7.45 -20.87 6.79
C PRO A 302 -8.86 -21.08 7.35
N LYS A 303 -8.95 -21.48 8.62
CA LYS A 303 -10.23 -21.65 9.32
C LYS A 303 -11.09 -20.38 9.21
N GLY A 304 -12.35 -20.56 8.82
CA GLY A 304 -13.29 -19.47 8.59
C GLY A 304 -14.26 -19.82 7.48
N ARG A 305 -15.19 -18.91 7.17
CA ARG A 305 -16.11 -19.05 6.03
C ARG A 305 -15.75 -17.96 5.03
N TRP A 306 -15.46 -18.35 3.81
CA TRP A 306 -14.88 -17.46 2.80
C TRP A 306 -15.74 -17.45 1.55
N ARG A 307 -15.76 -16.32 0.85
CA ARG A 307 -16.36 -16.16 -0.48
C ARG A 307 -15.33 -15.64 -1.45
N TYR A 308 -15.36 -16.10 -2.69
CA TYR A 308 -14.49 -15.53 -3.73
C TYR A 308 -14.91 -14.09 -4.01
N LEU A 309 -13.99 -13.14 -3.89
CA LEU A 309 -14.31 -11.70 -3.88
C LEU A 309 -14.98 -11.22 -5.19
N PHE A 310 -14.58 -11.79 -6.32
CA PHE A 310 -15.07 -11.43 -7.66
C PHE A 310 -16.21 -12.34 -8.14
N GLY A 311 -16.80 -13.12 -7.22
CA GLY A 311 -17.86 -14.08 -7.50
C GLY A 311 -18.30 -14.75 -6.20
N ASP A 312 -18.99 -13.98 -5.37
CA ASP A 312 -19.22 -14.32 -3.96
C ASP A 312 -20.48 -15.17 -3.68
N ALA A 313 -21.03 -15.81 -4.71
CA ALA A 313 -22.25 -16.61 -4.60
C ALA A 313 -22.09 -17.81 -3.65
N GLU A 314 -20.92 -18.45 -3.66
CA GLU A 314 -20.63 -19.67 -2.90
C GLU A 314 -19.85 -19.37 -1.62
N ILE A 315 -20.22 -20.05 -0.53
CA ILE A 315 -19.45 -20.07 0.72
C ILE A 315 -18.52 -21.27 0.69
N ILE A 316 -17.29 -21.06 1.14
CA ILE A 316 -16.28 -22.10 1.27
C ILE A 316 -15.82 -22.14 2.73
N ASP A 317 -16.09 -23.25 3.40
CA ASP A 317 -15.65 -23.48 4.77
C ASP A 317 -14.17 -23.90 4.79
N GLY A 318 -13.34 -23.12 5.48
CA GLY A 318 -11.94 -23.41 5.73
C GLY A 318 -11.73 -24.19 7.04
N PRO A 319 -10.60 -24.90 7.21
CA PRO A 319 -9.46 -24.92 6.29
C PRO A 319 -9.74 -25.70 5.02
N ALA A 320 -9.38 -25.14 3.87
CA ALA A 320 -9.64 -25.75 2.56
C ALA A 320 -8.49 -25.49 1.59
N ARG A 321 -8.33 -26.40 0.62
CA ARG A 321 -7.38 -26.27 -0.48
C ARG A 321 -8.15 -26.29 -1.79
N ILE A 322 -8.08 -25.21 -2.55
CA ILE A 322 -8.78 -25.05 -3.82
C ILE A 322 -7.74 -24.93 -4.92
N THR A 323 -7.82 -25.77 -5.95
CA THR A 323 -7.03 -25.61 -7.17
C THR A 323 -7.98 -25.37 -8.32
N ARG A 324 -7.83 -24.24 -9.01
CA ARG A 324 -8.60 -23.92 -10.21
C ARG A 324 -7.83 -23.02 -11.16
N GLU A 325 -8.36 -22.85 -12.35
CA GLU A 325 -7.91 -21.84 -13.30
C GLU A 325 -8.46 -20.47 -12.90
N PHE A 326 -7.60 -19.46 -12.98
CA PHE A 326 -7.92 -18.05 -12.87
C PHE A 326 -7.53 -17.41 -14.18
N SER A 327 -8.49 -16.94 -14.96
CA SER A 327 -8.20 -16.15 -16.16
C SER A 327 -7.41 -14.88 -15.83
N LEU A 328 -6.93 -14.14 -16.84
CA LEU A 328 -6.25 -12.84 -16.59
C LEU A 328 -7.18 -11.80 -15.96
N GLU A 329 -8.49 -11.98 -16.04
CA GLU A 329 -9.47 -11.11 -15.37
C GLU A 329 -9.64 -11.50 -13.91
N GLU A 330 -9.51 -12.77 -13.57
CA GLU A 330 -9.68 -13.27 -12.21
C GLU A 330 -8.41 -13.16 -11.38
N PHE A 331 -8.57 -12.93 -10.08
CA PHE A 331 -7.47 -12.94 -9.12
C PHE A 331 -7.95 -13.60 -7.83
N PRO A 332 -7.19 -14.56 -7.27
CA PRO A 332 -7.53 -15.26 -6.03
C PRO A 332 -7.48 -14.32 -4.81
N ALA A 333 -8.59 -13.62 -4.59
CA ALA A 333 -8.91 -12.87 -3.37
C ALA A 333 -10.24 -13.36 -2.83
N TYR A 334 -10.33 -13.46 -1.51
CA TYR A 334 -11.49 -13.99 -0.80
C TYR A 334 -11.88 -13.04 0.32
N ILE A 335 -13.17 -12.86 0.54
CA ILE A 335 -13.71 -12.08 1.66
C ILE A 335 -14.34 -13.03 2.67
N ARG A 336 -14.12 -12.80 3.96
CA ARG A 336 -14.73 -13.61 5.01
C ARG A 336 -16.21 -13.27 5.22
N GLU A 337 -17.00 -14.24 5.66
CA GLU A 337 -18.27 -13.96 6.29
C GLU A 337 -18.03 -13.16 7.60
N GLY A 338 -18.93 -12.21 7.89
CA GLY A 338 -18.80 -11.23 8.98
C GLY A 338 -17.95 -10.00 8.60
N ALA A 339 -17.62 -9.80 7.33
CA ALA A 339 -16.85 -8.64 6.87
C ALA A 339 -17.71 -7.38 6.84
N VAL A 340 -17.14 -6.26 7.32
CA VAL A 340 -17.69 -4.91 7.22
C VAL A 340 -16.60 -4.00 6.64
N VAL A 341 -16.71 -3.64 5.37
CA VAL A 341 -15.61 -3.00 4.62
C VAL A 341 -16.06 -1.66 4.04
N PRO A 342 -15.47 -0.52 4.45
CA PRO A 342 -15.73 0.77 3.82
C PRO A 342 -14.91 0.95 2.54
N LEU A 343 -15.58 1.48 1.52
CA LEU A 343 -15.03 1.85 0.23
C LEU A 343 -15.36 3.31 -0.11
N ASN A 344 -14.50 3.93 -0.92
CA ASN A 344 -14.74 5.24 -1.52
C ASN A 344 -14.99 5.08 -3.03
N VAL A 345 -16.25 4.79 -3.40
CA VAL A 345 -16.63 4.49 -4.78
C VAL A 345 -17.13 5.76 -5.49
N CYS A 346 -16.63 6.00 -6.70
CA CYS A 346 -17.10 7.11 -7.54
C CYS A 346 -17.16 6.76 -9.03
N ARG A 347 -17.02 5.47 -9.37
CA ARG A 347 -16.98 4.94 -10.74
C ARG A 347 -17.55 3.52 -10.76
N ASP A 348 -17.85 3.03 -11.95
CA ASP A 348 -18.51 1.75 -12.22
C ASP A 348 -17.56 0.60 -12.58
N TYR A 349 -16.24 0.82 -12.52
CA TYR A 349 -15.24 -0.16 -12.96
C TYR A 349 -15.19 -1.45 -12.11
N THR A 350 -15.58 -1.38 -10.84
CA THR A 350 -15.44 -2.49 -9.87
C THR A 350 -16.76 -3.21 -9.58
N GLY A 351 -17.90 -2.66 -10.00
CA GLY A 351 -19.23 -3.17 -9.69
C GLY A 351 -19.74 -2.83 -8.28
N TYR A 352 -18.95 -2.14 -7.45
CA TYR A 352 -19.36 -1.73 -6.10
C TYR A 352 -20.18 -0.44 -6.06
N GLY A 353 -20.36 0.24 -7.19
CA GLY A 353 -21.15 1.46 -7.31
C GLY A 353 -20.92 2.10 -8.67
N ASP A 354 -21.14 3.41 -8.73
CA ASP A 354 -21.01 4.23 -9.94
C ASP A 354 -20.69 5.68 -9.54
N ARG A 355 -20.89 6.64 -10.45
CA ARG A 355 -20.68 8.06 -10.18
C ARG A 355 -21.63 8.64 -9.14
N ASP A 356 -22.82 8.08 -8.98
CA ASP A 356 -23.80 8.56 -8.00
C ASP A 356 -23.42 8.12 -6.57
N SER A 357 -22.43 7.24 -6.44
CA SER A 357 -21.82 6.87 -5.17
C SER A 357 -20.83 7.92 -4.64
N GLU A 358 -20.42 8.90 -5.46
CA GLU A 358 -19.48 9.93 -5.04
C GLU A 358 -20.03 10.74 -3.84
N GLY A 359 -19.18 10.94 -2.83
CA GLY A 359 -19.54 11.63 -1.58
C GLY A 359 -20.23 10.75 -0.54
N PHE A 360 -20.43 9.46 -0.83
CA PHE A 360 -20.86 8.45 0.14
C PHE A 360 -19.71 7.53 0.53
N VAL A 361 -19.73 7.04 1.77
CA VAL A 361 -18.96 5.85 2.14
C VAL A 361 -19.79 4.62 1.75
N THR A 362 -19.26 3.77 0.88
CA THR A 362 -19.92 2.51 0.51
C THR A 362 -19.45 1.42 1.46
N TRP A 363 -20.36 0.83 2.24
CA TRP A 363 -20.05 -0.28 3.14
C TRP A 363 -20.46 -1.60 2.52
N LEU A 364 -19.49 -2.47 2.26
CA LEU A 364 -19.77 -3.88 1.99
C LEU A 364 -20.03 -4.59 3.32
N VAL A 365 -21.15 -5.26 3.44
CA VAL A 365 -21.51 -6.00 4.66
C VAL A 365 -21.83 -7.44 4.28
N TYR A 366 -21.07 -8.39 4.82
CA TYR A 366 -21.30 -9.83 4.70
C TYR A 366 -21.75 -10.35 6.07
N PRO A 367 -23.04 -10.38 6.39
CA PRO A 367 -23.49 -10.60 7.76
C PRO A 367 -23.24 -12.04 8.24
N GLU A 368 -22.55 -12.18 9.36
CA GLU A 368 -22.36 -13.44 10.09
C GLU A 368 -21.93 -13.16 11.53
N GLY A 369 -22.62 -13.75 12.50
CA GLY A 369 -22.40 -13.45 13.91
C GLY A 369 -22.53 -11.96 14.19
N GLU A 370 -21.73 -11.44 15.13
CA GLU A 370 -21.54 -10.00 15.35
C GLU A 370 -20.12 -9.61 14.93
N SER A 371 -20.00 -8.51 14.20
CA SER A 371 -18.73 -8.01 13.67
C SER A 371 -18.79 -6.50 13.55
N ALA A 372 -17.64 -5.83 13.64
CA ALA A 372 -17.58 -4.38 13.53
C ALA A 372 -16.31 -3.91 12.82
N PHE A 373 -16.41 -2.72 12.21
CA PHE A 373 -15.28 -2.02 11.65
C PHE A 373 -15.31 -0.54 12.02
N THR A 374 -14.17 0.00 12.44
CA THR A 374 -14.00 1.43 12.74
C THR A 374 -13.27 2.12 11.60
N LEU A 375 -14.00 2.93 10.83
CA LEU A 375 -13.48 3.82 9.80
C LEU A 375 -12.89 5.07 10.45
N HIS A 376 -11.59 5.29 10.28
CA HIS A 376 -10.93 6.55 10.63
C HIS A 376 -10.99 7.52 9.44
N ASN A 377 -11.44 8.75 9.69
CA ASN A 377 -11.49 9.76 8.64
C ASN A 377 -10.13 10.45 8.47
N PRO A 378 -9.58 10.52 7.24
CA PRO A 378 -8.28 11.13 7.00
C PRO A 378 -8.25 12.65 7.23
N ASP A 379 -9.42 13.30 7.18
CA ASP A 379 -9.60 14.73 7.48
C ASP A 379 -9.53 15.06 8.99
N GLY A 380 -9.31 14.07 9.87
CA GLY A 380 -9.25 14.25 11.32
C GLY A 380 -10.60 14.49 11.99
N SER A 381 -11.72 14.40 11.28
CA SER A 381 -13.08 14.64 11.82
C SER A 381 -13.53 13.61 12.87
N GLY A 382 -12.77 12.53 13.06
CA GLY A 382 -13.06 11.46 14.01
C GLY A 382 -13.21 10.11 13.31
N ALA A 383 -13.95 9.20 13.92
CA ALA A 383 -14.16 7.86 13.41
C ALA A 383 -15.65 7.48 13.40
N THR A 384 -15.98 6.51 12.55
CA THR A 384 -17.31 5.89 12.47
C THR A 384 -17.14 4.40 12.67
N THR A 385 -17.77 3.82 13.69
CA THR A 385 -17.85 2.37 13.87
C THR A 385 -19.16 1.88 13.30
N VAL A 386 -19.09 0.84 12.46
CA VAL A 386 -20.26 0.12 11.95
C VAL A 386 -20.21 -1.29 12.51
N THR A 387 -21.24 -1.66 13.28
CA THR A 387 -21.42 -3.01 13.83
C THR A 387 -22.54 -3.69 13.07
N ALA A 388 -22.28 -4.86 12.50
CA ALA A 388 -23.27 -5.70 11.85
C ALA A 388 -23.46 -7.00 12.65
N SER A 389 -24.71 -7.31 12.98
CA SER A 389 -25.10 -8.55 13.66
C SER A 389 -26.17 -9.31 12.88
N LYS A 390 -26.06 -10.64 12.87
CA LYS A 390 -27.01 -11.55 12.21
C LYS A 390 -27.62 -12.51 13.23
N GLY A 391 -28.95 -12.43 13.36
CA GLY A 391 -29.80 -13.36 14.10
C GLY A 391 -30.98 -13.76 13.21
N ASP A 392 -32.22 -13.62 13.72
CA ASP A 392 -33.46 -13.82 12.94
C ASP A 392 -33.62 -12.79 11.80
N GLY A 393 -32.83 -11.72 11.84
CA GLY A 393 -32.66 -10.73 10.79
C GLY A 393 -31.23 -10.18 10.83
N ILE A 394 -31.01 -9.02 10.21
CA ILE A 394 -29.72 -8.34 10.25
C ILE A 394 -29.91 -6.99 10.93
N ALA A 395 -29.10 -6.69 11.94
CA ALA A 395 -28.99 -5.35 12.52
C ALA A 395 -27.66 -4.72 12.13
N ILE A 396 -27.68 -3.43 11.78
CA ILE A 396 -26.47 -2.65 11.47
C ILE A 396 -26.55 -1.34 12.22
N ASP A 397 -25.60 -1.11 13.13
CA ASP A 397 -25.57 0.06 13.99
C ASP A 397 -24.35 0.93 13.68
N PHE A 398 -24.56 2.24 13.65
CA PHE A 398 -23.52 3.24 13.44
C PHE A 398 -23.24 3.98 14.76
N GLU A 399 -21.95 4.16 15.07
CA GLU A 399 -21.49 4.96 16.20
C GLU A 399 -20.41 5.96 15.76
N GLY A 400 -20.45 7.18 16.27
CA GLY A 400 -19.44 8.20 16.00
C GLY A 400 -19.85 9.20 14.91
N VAL A 401 -18.92 9.54 14.02
CA VAL A 401 -19.15 10.57 12.99
C VAL A 401 -20.19 10.11 11.98
N GLN A 402 -21.20 10.93 11.76
CA GLN A 402 -22.23 10.64 10.77
C GLN A 402 -21.83 11.15 9.38
N LYS A 403 -21.68 10.23 8.43
CA LYS A 403 -21.45 10.55 7.02
C LYS A 403 -22.53 9.92 6.13
N PRO A 404 -22.89 10.55 5.01
CA PRO A 404 -23.66 9.89 3.96
C PRO A 404 -23.02 8.56 3.59
N HIS A 405 -23.83 7.52 3.47
CA HIS A 405 -23.33 6.19 3.16
C HIS A 405 -24.29 5.40 2.26
N ILE A 406 -23.72 4.36 1.64
CA ILE A 406 -24.44 3.32 0.91
C ILE A 406 -24.12 2.01 1.60
N LEU A 407 -25.13 1.30 2.11
CA LEU A 407 -24.97 -0.07 2.58
C LEU A 407 -25.15 -1.02 1.40
N ARG A 408 -24.19 -1.90 1.14
CA ARG A 408 -24.28 -3.03 0.21
C ARG A 408 -24.22 -4.32 1.02
N VAL A 409 -25.38 -4.79 1.45
CA VAL A 409 -25.50 -5.95 2.33
C VAL A 409 -25.69 -7.21 1.49
N PHE A 410 -24.79 -8.19 1.64
CA PHE A 410 -25.01 -9.53 1.10
C PHE A 410 -26.24 -10.13 1.77
N LEU A 411 -27.23 -10.48 0.96
CA LEU A 411 -28.48 -11.02 1.45
C LEU A 411 -29.07 -11.99 0.43
N GLY A 412 -29.22 -13.26 0.81
CA GLY A 412 -29.62 -14.32 -0.11
C GLY A 412 -31.05 -14.26 -0.62
N ALA A 413 -31.93 -13.51 0.06
CA ALA A 413 -33.33 -13.34 -0.28
C ALA A 413 -33.77 -11.88 -0.09
N LYS A 414 -34.78 -11.44 -0.84
CA LYS A 414 -35.30 -10.08 -0.71
C LYS A 414 -35.81 -9.84 0.73
N PRO A 415 -35.46 -8.73 1.40
CA PRO A 415 -35.98 -8.44 2.72
C PRO A 415 -37.48 -8.08 2.63
N THR A 416 -38.22 -8.38 3.69
CA THR A 416 -39.63 -7.98 3.80
C THR A 416 -39.80 -6.58 4.37
N GLU A 417 -38.84 -6.15 5.18
CA GLU A 417 -38.85 -4.84 5.81
C GLU A 417 -37.41 -4.38 6.05
N VAL A 418 -37.18 -3.08 5.86
CA VAL A 418 -35.95 -2.40 6.24
C VAL A 418 -36.37 -1.19 7.05
N THR A 419 -35.85 -1.06 8.26
CA THR A 419 -36.07 0.11 9.11
C THR A 419 -34.75 0.83 9.37
N LEU A 420 -34.84 2.14 9.61
CA LEU A 420 -33.75 2.99 10.09
C LEU A 420 -34.30 3.81 11.25
N ASP A 421 -33.66 3.73 12.40
CA ASP A 421 -34.06 4.43 13.63
C ASP A 421 -35.54 4.16 13.99
N GLY A 422 -35.95 2.91 13.82
CA GLY A 422 -37.32 2.43 14.09
C GLY A 422 -38.37 2.85 13.06
N LYS A 423 -38.00 3.51 11.96
CA LYS A 423 -38.92 3.92 10.89
C LYS A 423 -38.71 3.05 9.64
N ALA A 424 -39.80 2.54 9.07
CA ALA A 424 -39.75 1.79 7.82
C ALA A 424 -39.26 2.66 6.66
N LEU A 425 -38.35 2.10 5.87
CA LEU A 425 -37.81 2.73 4.66
C LEU A 425 -38.56 2.24 3.42
N ALA A 426 -38.87 3.17 2.51
CA ALA A 426 -39.57 2.86 1.27
C ALA A 426 -38.66 2.19 0.23
N GLU A 427 -39.11 1.06 -0.31
CA GLU A 427 -38.46 0.40 -1.45
C GLU A 427 -38.53 1.29 -2.70
N GLY A 428 -37.45 1.34 -3.49
CA GLY A 428 -37.33 2.15 -4.70
C GLY A 428 -36.91 3.60 -4.46
N GLU A 429 -37.03 4.09 -3.22
CA GLU A 429 -36.56 5.42 -2.81
C GLU A 429 -35.31 5.34 -1.93
N ALA A 430 -35.40 4.61 -0.80
CA ALA A 430 -34.34 4.52 0.18
C ALA A 430 -33.51 3.24 0.03
N TRP A 431 -34.11 2.16 -0.47
CA TRP A 431 -33.42 0.90 -0.72
C TRP A 431 -33.95 0.15 -1.93
N ARG A 432 -33.11 -0.72 -2.50
CA ARG A 432 -33.47 -1.68 -3.54
C ARG A 432 -32.81 -3.03 -3.28
N TYR A 433 -33.41 -4.10 -3.78
CA TYR A 433 -32.82 -5.43 -3.73
C TYR A 433 -32.46 -5.90 -5.13
N ASP A 434 -31.19 -6.27 -5.32
CA ASP A 434 -30.68 -6.93 -6.51
C ASP A 434 -30.69 -8.43 -6.30
N GLY A 435 -31.62 -9.13 -6.97
CA GLY A 435 -31.73 -10.58 -6.87
C GLY A 435 -30.66 -11.34 -7.64
N GLY A 436 -30.03 -10.73 -8.65
CA GLY A 436 -28.95 -11.34 -9.42
C GLY A 436 -27.68 -11.43 -8.57
N ASP A 437 -27.32 -10.30 -7.96
CA ASP A 437 -26.13 -10.20 -7.12
C ASP A 437 -26.42 -10.54 -5.65
N LYS A 438 -27.68 -10.81 -5.26
CA LYS A 438 -28.09 -11.07 -3.87
C LYS A 438 -27.66 -9.92 -2.93
N ARG A 439 -27.97 -8.69 -3.34
CA ARG A 439 -27.57 -7.46 -2.61
C ARG A 439 -28.76 -6.61 -2.24
N LEU A 440 -28.88 -6.31 -0.95
CA LEU A 440 -29.67 -5.18 -0.48
C LEU A 440 -28.80 -3.92 -0.53
N ILE A 441 -29.26 -2.90 -1.24
CA ILE A 441 -28.58 -1.61 -1.38
C ILE A 441 -29.45 -0.55 -0.72
N ILE A 442 -28.91 0.14 0.29
CA ILE A 442 -29.59 1.20 1.04
C ILE A 442 -28.75 2.48 0.91
N THR A 443 -29.35 3.57 0.46
CA THR A 443 -28.66 4.86 0.28
C THR A 443 -29.18 5.87 1.29
N THR A 444 -28.30 6.36 2.17
CA THR A 444 -28.70 7.23 3.29
C THR A 444 -27.83 8.47 3.33
N ARG A 445 -28.47 9.64 3.21
CA ARG A 445 -27.78 10.96 3.29
C ARG A 445 -27.79 11.56 4.70
N LYS A 446 -28.85 11.31 5.47
CA LYS A 446 -29.05 11.82 6.83
C LYS A 446 -29.76 10.76 7.67
N TYR A 447 -29.37 10.65 8.92
CA TYR A 447 -29.91 9.71 9.90
C TYR A 447 -29.65 10.26 11.30
N ASP A 448 -30.40 9.79 12.30
CA ASP A 448 -30.26 10.28 13.68
C ASP A 448 -29.41 9.31 14.50
N GLY A 449 -29.80 8.04 14.56
CA GLY A 449 -29.07 7.00 15.28
C GLY A 449 -28.21 6.15 14.34
N GLY A 450 -28.71 5.85 13.15
CA GLY A 450 -28.04 4.95 12.22
C GLY A 450 -28.26 3.48 12.59
N ALA A 451 -29.36 3.17 13.28
CA ALA A 451 -29.72 1.81 13.67
C ALA A 451 -30.64 1.19 12.61
N TYR A 452 -30.11 0.27 11.82
CA TYR A 452 -30.87 -0.46 10.81
C TYR A 452 -31.33 -1.81 11.33
N HIS A 453 -32.58 -2.18 11.02
CA HIS A 453 -33.05 -3.57 11.14
C HIS A 453 -33.61 -4.05 9.79
N ILE A 454 -33.09 -5.17 9.31
CA ILE A 454 -33.44 -5.80 8.05
C ILE A 454 -34.10 -7.15 8.37
N THR A 455 -35.40 -7.24 8.10
CA THR A 455 -36.19 -8.44 8.34
C THR A 455 -36.21 -9.30 7.07
N VAL A 456 -35.83 -10.56 7.21
CA VAL A 456 -35.78 -11.54 6.12
C VAL A 456 -36.73 -12.67 6.49
N LYS A 457 -37.58 -13.12 5.56
CA LYS A 457 -38.32 -14.37 5.78
C LYS A 457 -37.40 -15.53 5.44
N GLU A 458 -37.13 -16.39 6.43
CA GLU A 458 -36.60 -17.72 6.13
C GLU A 458 -37.65 -18.48 5.28
N HIS A 459 -37.19 -19.11 4.20
CA HIS A 459 -38.00 -19.99 3.36
C HIS A 459 -37.84 -21.44 3.78
#